data_AF-A0A929PIJ4-F1
#
_entry.id   AF-A0A929PIJ4-F1
#
_cell.length_a   1.000
_cell.length_b   1.000
_cell.length_c   1.000
_cell.angle_alpha   90.00
_cell.angle_beta   90.00
_cell.angle_gamma   90.00
#
_symmetry.space_group_name_H-M   'P 1'
#
loop_
_entity.id
_entity.type
_entity.pdbx_description
1 polymer ?
#
loop_
_entity_poly.entity_id
_entity_poly.type
_entity_poly.pdbx_seq_one_letter_code
_entity_poly.pdbx_strand_id
1 'polypeptide(L)'
;MKYEIEVISPVHIGSGGTISPIEYVVEDKFYRVDMDALFEDDRFDSEGFIEDAKAGAFYLGRFASELAKEHVRYGLDISISVKNDLCKSVYLPSGEIREFIKTKDLLYIPGSPIKGAIRTAILWKALKDPQILQDAKKIIRTQGKVNPKKADEGIEKIVFGRNPNYDILRALQVSDSKITATNDLELSKVVMLSDTREGYGWKTFRGKRSFINHDYDNATPIFIEALKPRSTLTGTLKIDNWLLRGEGEKIAEELQFNGKQYLIEDVAINCKEFAKDFITGEITFFERYNSGALRRVIEFYKTLREELNELSESEFLLHTSWGSGWHGMTVGNLFDVKKLRESFDLGKNIKRSFCKRCNTELKKERPDDRFYDYCPNCRRHIRRNEQYQKIVKMIWPFPKTRRLVFENGKPEYPLGWLKLRIGD
;
A
#
# COMPACT_ATOMS: atom_id res chain seq x y z
N MET A 1 -9.76 24.23 -11.07
CA MET A 1 -9.46 24.52 -9.66
C MET A 1 -8.01 24.19 -9.37
N LYS A 2 -7.33 24.97 -8.53
CA LYS A 2 -6.04 24.56 -7.97
C LYS A 2 -6.31 23.61 -6.81
N TYR A 3 -5.45 22.63 -6.58
CA TYR A 3 -5.47 21.88 -5.34
C TYR A 3 -4.18 22.10 -4.56
N GLU A 4 -4.28 21.95 -3.25
CA GLU A 4 -3.15 21.87 -2.33
C GLU A 4 -3.23 20.56 -1.54
N ILE A 5 -2.10 19.91 -1.40
CA ILE A 5 -1.91 18.69 -0.62
C ILE A 5 -1.09 19.05 0.60
N GLU A 6 -1.53 18.60 1.76
CA GLU A 6 -0.73 18.55 2.99
C GLU A 6 -0.53 17.08 3.36
N VAL A 7 0.72 16.69 3.58
CA VAL A 7 1.08 15.32 3.98
C VAL A 7 0.79 15.14 5.47
N ILE A 8 -0.07 14.19 5.84
CA ILE A 8 -0.47 13.98 7.25
C ILE A 8 0.38 12.90 7.91
N SER A 9 0.72 11.85 7.17
CA SER A 9 1.68 10.84 7.58
C SER A 9 2.66 10.55 6.46
N PRO A 10 3.82 9.92 6.72
CA PRO A 10 4.82 9.73 5.67
C PRO A 10 4.21 9.04 4.45
N VAL A 11 4.48 9.56 3.25
CA VAL A 11 3.89 9.07 2.00
C VAL A 11 4.97 8.60 1.05
N HIS A 12 4.87 7.35 0.61
CA HIS A 12 5.73 6.79 -0.42
C HIS A 12 4.94 6.44 -1.69
N ILE A 13 5.35 7.05 -2.79
CA ILE A 13 4.89 6.75 -4.14
C ILE A 13 6.08 6.19 -4.90
N GLY A 14 6.09 4.89 -5.13
CA GLY A 14 7.28 4.22 -5.67
C GLY A 14 7.52 4.52 -7.15
N SER A 15 8.79 4.70 -7.54
CA SER A 15 9.22 4.72 -8.95
C SER A 15 9.09 3.34 -9.62
N GLY A 16 9.05 2.28 -8.80
CA GLY A 16 9.20 0.89 -9.22
C GLY A 16 10.64 0.38 -9.09
N GLY A 17 11.60 1.29 -8.91
CA GLY A 17 13.00 0.99 -8.62
C GLY A 17 13.29 0.77 -7.13
N THR A 18 14.48 0.24 -6.88
CA THR A 18 15.11 0.16 -5.56
C THR A 18 16.53 0.68 -5.65
N ILE A 19 17.02 1.25 -4.56
CA ILE A 19 18.40 1.71 -4.40
C ILE A 19 19.15 0.63 -3.61
N SER A 20 20.19 0.09 -4.23
CA SER A 20 21.01 -0.98 -3.66
C SER A 20 22.06 -0.41 -2.69
N PRO A 21 22.48 -1.16 -1.64
CA PRO A 21 23.61 -0.80 -0.78
C PRO A 21 24.93 -0.50 -1.50
N ILE A 22 25.06 -0.90 -2.77
CA ILE A 22 26.20 -0.57 -3.62
C ILE A 22 26.17 0.86 -4.18
N GLU A 23 25.07 1.59 -3.98
CA GLU A 23 24.80 2.90 -4.62
C GLU A 23 24.53 4.03 -3.60
N TYR A 24 24.74 3.77 -2.31
CA TYR A 24 24.51 4.77 -1.27
C TYR A 24 25.52 4.69 -0.13
N VAL A 25 25.69 5.81 0.57
CA VAL A 25 26.45 5.94 1.82
C VAL A 25 25.53 6.48 2.90
N VAL A 26 25.67 5.98 4.13
CA VAL A 26 24.89 6.43 5.29
C VAL A 26 25.83 6.91 6.40
N GLU A 27 25.79 8.20 6.67
CA GLU A 27 26.53 8.85 7.77
C GLU A 27 25.57 9.72 8.59
N ASP A 28 25.74 11.03 8.65
CA ASP A 28 24.76 11.96 9.24
C ASP A 28 23.47 12.02 8.43
N LYS A 29 23.57 11.83 7.12
CA LYS A 29 22.46 11.70 6.19
C LYS A 29 22.52 10.40 5.39
N PHE A 30 21.44 10.13 4.67
CA PHE A 30 21.46 9.16 3.58
C PHE A 30 21.93 9.88 2.31
N TYR A 31 22.99 9.38 1.67
CA TYR A 31 23.55 9.94 0.45
C TYR A 31 23.34 8.96 -0.70
N ARG A 32 22.50 9.33 -1.68
CA ARG A 32 22.44 8.65 -2.97
C ARG A 32 23.60 9.13 -3.83
N VAL A 33 24.40 8.19 -4.29
CA VAL A 33 25.62 8.48 -5.05
C VAL A 33 25.31 8.46 -6.55
N ASP A 34 25.93 9.37 -7.29
CA ASP A 34 26.00 9.30 -8.74
C ASP A 34 27.09 8.30 -9.11
N MET A 35 26.66 7.06 -9.42
CA MET A 35 27.61 6.00 -9.75
C MET A 35 28.34 6.29 -11.04
N ASP A 36 27.70 6.91 -12.04
CA ASP A 36 28.35 7.20 -13.32
C ASP A 36 29.52 8.17 -13.09
N ALA A 37 29.29 9.25 -12.35
CA ALA A 37 30.35 10.19 -11.98
C ALA A 37 31.44 9.56 -11.10
N LEU A 38 31.08 8.66 -10.17
CA LEU A 38 32.04 7.96 -9.32
C LEU A 38 32.93 7.01 -10.11
N PHE A 39 32.40 6.29 -11.11
CA PHE A 39 33.17 5.39 -11.97
C PHE A 39 34.09 6.14 -12.95
N GLU A 40 33.76 7.38 -13.30
CA GLU A 40 34.61 8.25 -14.11
C GLU A 40 35.77 8.89 -13.32
N ASP A 41 35.76 8.82 -11.98
CA ASP A 41 36.83 9.33 -11.14
C ASP A 41 38.02 8.36 -11.09
N ASP A 42 39.19 8.78 -11.58
CA ASP A 42 40.42 7.97 -11.62
C ASP A 42 40.87 7.45 -10.23
N ARG A 43 40.40 8.08 -9.14
CA ARG A 43 40.71 7.64 -7.76
C ARG A 43 39.87 6.44 -7.33
N PHE A 44 38.81 6.10 -8.06
CA PHE A 44 37.91 5.01 -7.72
C PHE A 44 38.42 3.68 -8.27
N ASP A 45 38.61 2.70 -7.37
CA ASP A 45 39.02 1.34 -7.74
C ASP A 45 37.85 0.57 -8.38
N SER A 46 37.67 0.78 -9.68
CA SER A 46 36.59 0.18 -10.47
C SER A 46 36.72 -1.35 -10.58
N GLU A 47 37.94 -1.87 -10.73
CA GLU A 47 38.17 -3.31 -10.84
C GLU A 47 37.88 -4.02 -9.52
N GLY A 48 38.39 -3.49 -8.40
CA GLY A 48 38.13 -4.01 -7.06
C GLY A 48 36.65 -3.93 -6.68
N PHE A 49 35.96 -2.84 -7.03
CA PHE A 49 34.51 -2.72 -6.82
C PHE A 49 33.75 -3.84 -7.53
N ILE A 50 34.09 -4.12 -8.80
CA ILE A 50 33.41 -5.15 -9.60
C ILE A 50 33.67 -6.55 -9.02
N GLU A 51 34.88 -6.81 -8.54
CA GLU A 51 35.23 -8.09 -7.91
C GLU A 51 34.45 -8.30 -6.61
N ASP A 52 34.46 -7.31 -5.71
CA ASP A 52 33.77 -7.37 -4.44
C ASP A 52 32.24 -7.44 -4.60
N ALA A 53 31.67 -6.70 -5.57
CA ALA A 53 30.25 -6.75 -5.87
C ALA A 53 29.81 -8.14 -6.37
N LYS A 54 30.68 -8.89 -7.05
CA LYS A 54 30.40 -10.29 -7.46
C LYS A 54 30.43 -11.26 -6.28
N ALA A 55 31.23 -10.98 -5.26
CA ALA A 55 31.38 -11.84 -4.08
C ALA A 55 30.13 -11.88 -3.17
N GLY A 56 29.21 -10.92 -3.32
CA GLY A 56 27.88 -10.95 -2.70
C GLY A 56 27.54 -9.68 -1.94
N ALA A 57 27.28 -9.80 -0.63
CA ALA A 57 26.81 -8.69 0.20
C ALA A 57 27.84 -7.55 0.24
N PHE A 58 27.55 -6.47 -0.47
CA PHE A 58 28.44 -5.32 -0.66
C PHE A 58 27.79 -4.03 -0.17
N TYR A 59 28.58 -3.13 0.42
CA TYR A 59 28.13 -1.82 0.86
C TYR A 59 29.15 -0.75 0.46
N LEU A 60 28.71 0.23 -0.33
CA LEU A 60 29.58 1.27 -0.90
C LEU A 60 30.28 2.09 0.18
N GLY A 61 29.60 2.41 1.28
CA GLY A 61 30.20 3.18 2.38
C GLY A 61 31.34 2.47 3.11
N ARG A 62 31.54 1.15 2.94
CA ARG A 62 32.75 0.47 3.41
C ARG A 62 33.89 0.45 2.39
N PHE A 63 33.56 0.59 1.12
CA PHE A 63 34.50 0.53 0.02
C PHE A 63 35.13 1.90 -0.27
N ALA A 64 34.30 2.94 -0.42
CA ALA A 64 34.74 4.26 -0.86
C ALA A 64 33.93 5.41 -0.24
N SER A 65 33.69 5.40 1.08
CA SER A 65 32.82 6.39 1.75
C SER A 65 33.16 7.84 1.42
N GLU A 66 34.43 8.23 1.57
CA GLU A 66 34.86 9.63 1.39
C GLU A 66 34.73 10.07 -0.07
N LEU A 67 35.24 9.27 -1.01
CA LEU A 67 35.15 9.59 -2.43
C LEU A 67 33.70 9.60 -2.94
N ALA A 68 32.89 8.64 -2.50
CA ALA A 68 31.47 8.57 -2.88
C ALA A 68 30.67 9.80 -2.39
N LYS A 69 31.05 10.41 -1.26
CA LYS A 69 30.44 11.65 -0.76
C LYS A 69 30.84 12.89 -1.59
N GLU A 70 31.91 12.83 -2.38
CA GLU A 70 32.24 13.88 -3.36
C GLU A 70 31.32 13.82 -4.59
N HIS A 71 30.69 12.66 -4.85
CA HIS A 71 29.84 12.38 -6.02
C HIS A 71 28.36 12.15 -5.64
N VAL A 72 27.81 12.99 -4.76
CA VAL A 72 26.42 12.86 -4.29
C VAL A 72 25.42 13.37 -5.32
N ARG A 73 24.47 12.51 -5.71
CA ARG A 73 23.34 12.86 -6.56
C ARG A 73 22.26 13.62 -5.77
N TYR A 74 21.91 13.12 -4.59
CA TYR A 74 21.07 13.82 -3.61
C TYR A 74 21.24 13.22 -2.20
N GLY A 75 20.96 14.03 -1.18
CA GLY A 75 20.97 13.60 0.22
C GLY A 75 19.59 13.72 0.87
N LEU A 76 19.25 12.77 1.73
CA LEU A 76 18.00 12.74 2.48
C LEU A 76 18.26 12.74 3.99
N ASP A 77 17.37 13.38 4.75
CA ASP A 77 17.41 13.30 6.19
C ASP A 77 17.04 11.89 6.65
N ILE A 78 17.71 11.44 7.72
CA ILE A 78 17.51 10.13 8.33
C ILE A 78 17.61 10.28 9.84
N SER A 79 16.66 9.71 10.57
CA SER A 79 16.73 9.71 12.03
C SER A 79 17.82 8.74 12.52
N ILE A 80 18.39 9.00 13.70
CA ILE A 80 19.40 8.12 14.32
C ILE A 80 18.89 6.68 14.45
N SER A 81 17.61 6.51 14.82
CA SER A 81 16.99 5.18 14.91
C SER A 81 16.95 4.47 13.57
N VAL A 82 16.52 5.15 12.49
CA VAL A 82 16.42 4.55 11.15
C VAL A 82 17.81 4.25 10.60
N LYS A 83 18.77 5.15 10.79
CA LYS A 83 20.18 4.94 10.46
C LYS A 83 20.73 3.66 11.09
N ASN A 84 20.55 3.49 12.41
CA ASN A 84 21.07 2.32 13.12
C ASN A 84 20.47 1.01 12.59
N ASP A 85 19.18 1.01 12.24
CA ASP A 85 18.53 -0.15 11.66
C ASP A 85 18.97 -0.44 10.22
N LEU A 86 19.21 0.61 9.42
CA LEU A 86 19.74 0.48 8.07
C LEU A 86 21.17 -0.04 8.08
N CYS A 87 22.03 0.47 8.97
CA CYS A 87 23.41 0.00 9.13
C CYS A 87 23.50 -1.50 9.45
N LYS A 88 22.52 -2.05 10.19
CA LYS A 88 22.41 -3.51 10.45
C LYS A 88 21.96 -4.30 9.21
N SER A 89 21.38 -3.61 8.23
CA SER A 89 20.74 -4.21 7.05
C SER A 89 21.55 -4.05 5.76
N VAL A 90 22.61 -3.23 5.72
CA VAL A 90 23.34 -2.92 4.47
C VAL A 90 23.97 -4.14 3.77
N TYR A 91 24.23 -5.22 4.51
CA TYR A 91 24.74 -6.50 3.95
C TYR A 91 23.64 -7.55 3.74
N LEU A 92 22.37 -7.14 3.86
CA LEU A 92 21.21 -8.01 3.71
C LEU A 92 20.32 -7.47 2.57
N PRO A 93 19.48 -8.31 1.96
CA PRO A 93 18.48 -7.84 0.99
C PRO A 93 17.51 -6.79 1.56
N SER A 94 17.36 -6.72 2.90
CA SER A 94 16.56 -5.69 3.56
C SER A 94 17.26 -4.33 3.65
N GLY A 95 18.51 -4.21 3.21
CA GLY A 95 19.22 -2.94 3.06
C GLY A 95 18.81 -2.16 1.80
N GLU A 96 18.09 -2.79 0.86
CA GLU A 96 17.54 -2.08 -0.29
C GLU A 96 16.53 -1.02 0.15
N ILE A 97 16.64 0.18 -0.45
CA ILE A 97 15.70 1.27 -0.23
C ILE A 97 14.69 1.30 -1.37
N ARG A 98 13.40 1.44 -1.06
CA ARG A 98 12.39 1.71 -2.10
C ARG A 98 12.42 3.17 -2.48
N GLU A 99 12.67 3.42 -3.75
CA GLU A 99 12.83 4.77 -4.28
C GLU A 99 11.47 5.45 -4.51
N PHE A 100 11.37 6.71 -4.10
CA PHE A 100 10.24 7.57 -4.41
C PHE A 100 10.30 8.05 -5.87
N ILE A 101 9.15 8.19 -6.54
CA ILE A 101 9.06 8.66 -7.93
C ILE A 101 9.55 10.09 -8.09
N LYS A 102 10.50 10.31 -9.00
CA LYS A 102 11.10 11.62 -9.28
C LYS A 102 11.15 11.88 -10.78
N THR A 103 11.32 13.14 -11.15
CA THR A 103 11.66 13.55 -12.52
C THR A 103 12.92 14.40 -12.46
N LYS A 104 14.01 13.95 -13.09
CA LYS A 104 15.34 14.57 -12.97
C LYS A 104 15.73 14.82 -11.50
N ASP A 105 15.52 13.81 -10.64
CA ASP A 105 15.74 13.86 -9.19
C ASP A 105 14.91 14.89 -8.42
N LEU A 106 13.95 15.53 -9.08
CA LEU A 106 13.00 16.42 -8.43
C LEU A 106 11.72 15.69 -8.06
N LEU A 107 11.20 16.05 -6.91
CA LEU A 107 10.04 15.45 -6.27
C LEU A 107 8.75 15.95 -6.92
N TYR A 108 7.81 15.03 -7.17
CA TYR A 108 6.43 15.35 -7.52
C TYR A 108 5.50 14.22 -7.10
N ILE A 109 4.21 14.52 -6.92
CA ILE A 109 3.15 13.51 -6.80
C ILE A 109 2.47 13.40 -8.16
N PRO A 110 2.47 12.23 -8.82
CA PRO A 110 1.70 12.04 -10.03
C PRO A 110 0.20 12.21 -9.76
N GLY A 111 -0.55 12.67 -10.75
CA GLY A 111 -2.01 12.82 -10.66
C GLY A 111 -2.73 11.47 -10.56
N SER A 112 -2.08 10.38 -11.00
CA SER A 112 -2.69 9.05 -11.06
C SER A 112 -2.92 8.40 -9.68
N PRO A 113 -2.00 8.41 -8.70
CA PRO A 113 -2.32 8.00 -7.32
C PRO A 113 -3.45 8.80 -6.68
N ILE A 114 -3.50 10.12 -6.89
CA ILE A 114 -4.56 10.99 -6.36
C ILE A 114 -5.89 10.59 -6.99
N LYS A 115 -5.94 10.53 -8.33
CA LYS A 115 -7.14 10.13 -9.08
C LYS A 115 -7.57 8.69 -8.76
N GLY A 116 -6.64 7.78 -8.49
CA GLY A 116 -6.91 6.40 -8.08
C GLY A 116 -7.55 6.31 -6.69
N ALA A 117 -7.08 7.11 -5.73
CA ALA A 117 -7.68 7.19 -4.41
C ALA A 117 -9.10 7.78 -4.48
N ILE A 118 -9.30 8.85 -5.26
CA ILE A 118 -10.62 9.43 -5.54
C ILE A 118 -11.53 8.40 -6.23
N ARG A 119 -11.05 7.70 -7.26
CA ARG A 119 -11.80 6.63 -7.96
C ARG A 119 -12.31 5.58 -6.98
N THR A 120 -11.47 5.16 -6.03
CA THR A 120 -11.86 4.17 -5.01
C THR A 120 -12.98 4.69 -4.11
N ALA A 121 -12.89 5.94 -3.67
CA ALA A 121 -13.93 6.58 -2.86
C ALA A 121 -15.26 6.70 -3.61
N ILE A 122 -15.21 7.11 -4.89
CA ILE A 122 -16.40 7.20 -5.75
C ILE A 122 -17.02 5.82 -5.96
N LEU A 123 -16.20 4.79 -6.24
CA LEU A 123 -16.69 3.41 -6.39
C LEU A 123 -17.37 2.91 -5.12
N TRP A 124 -16.75 3.18 -3.95
CA TRP A 124 -17.33 2.84 -2.65
C TRP A 124 -18.68 3.53 -2.44
N LYS A 125 -18.79 4.82 -2.79
CA LYS A 125 -20.03 5.59 -2.65
C LYS A 125 -21.13 5.02 -3.54
N ALA A 126 -20.83 4.76 -4.82
CA ALA A 126 -21.80 4.17 -5.75
C ALA A 126 -22.32 2.82 -5.24
N LEU A 127 -21.46 2.00 -4.63
CA LEU A 127 -21.83 0.71 -4.05
C LEU A 127 -22.61 0.80 -2.72
N LYS A 128 -22.87 2.01 -2.19
CA LYS A 128 -23.85 2.20 -1.10
C LYS A 128 -25.29 2.14 -1.61
N ASP A 129 -25.52 2.34 -2.90
CA ASP A 129 -26.81 2.07 -3.51
C ASP A 129 -27.12 0.55 -3.46
N PRO A 130 -28.25 0.13 -2.86
CA PRO A 130 -28.57 -1.29 -2.71
C PRO A 130 -28.71 -2.04 -4.04
N GLN A 131 -29.20 -1.38 -5.09
CA GLN A 131 -29.38 -1.98 -6.41
C GLN A 131 -28.01 -2.20 -7.06
N ILE A 132 -27.14 -1.18 -7.08
CA ILE A 132 -25.77 -1.29 -7.63
C ILE A 132 -24.98 -2.36 -6.87
N LEU A 133 -25.11 -2.43 -5.55
CA LEU A 133 -24.44 -3.46 -4.73
C LEU A 133 -24.95 -4.88 -5.05
N GLN A 134 -26.25 -5.04 -5.30
CA GLN A 134 -26.82 -6.32 -5.70
C GLN A 134 -26.32 -6.76 -7.08
N ASP A 135 -26.25 -5.83 -8.04
CA ASP A 135 -25.70 -6.10 -9.37
C ASP A 135 -24.22 -6.46 -9.30
N ALA A 136 -23.42 -5.75 -8.50
CA ALA A 136 -22.03 -6.10 -8.23
C ALA A 136 -21.87 -7.51 -7.63
N LYS A 137 -22.73 -7.86 -6.64
CA LYS A 137 -22.75 -9.22 -6.06
C LYS A 137 -23.12 -10.28 -7.10
N LYS A 138 -24.05 -9.98 -8.01
CA LYS A 138 -24.43 -10.89 -9.11
C LYS A 138 -23.27 -11.09 -10.09
N ILE A 139 -22.55 -10.03 -10.44
CA ILE A 139 -21.35 -10.09 -11.30
C ILE A 139 -20.28 -11.00 -10.66
N ILE A 140 -19.94 -10.78 -9.39
CA ILE A 140 -18.94 -11.60 -8.69
C ILE A 140 -19.35 -13.09 -8.64
N ARG A 141 -20.64 -13.38 -8.52
CA ARG A 141 -21.16 -14.77 -8.50
C ARG A 141 -21.15 -15.43 -9.88
N THR A 142 -21.31 -14.66 -10.95
CA THR A 142 -21.49 -15.18 -12.32
C THR A 142 -20.22 -15.17 -13.16
N GLN A 143 -19.27 -14.26 -12.87
CA GLN A 143 -18.00 -14.13 -13.61
C GLN A 143 -17.12 -15.39 -13.59
N GLY A 144 -17.34 -16.31 -12.65
CA GLY A 144 -16.49 -17.50 -12.50
C GLY A 144 -15.04 -17.13 -12.19
N LYS A 145 -14.09 -18.00 -12.58
CA LYS A 145 -12.66 -17.73 -12.40
C LYS A 145 -12.17 -16.72 -13.43
N VAL A 146 -11.95 -15.48 -13.00
CA VAL A 146 -11.29 -14.44 -13.80
C VAL A 146 -9.86 -14.21 -13.32
N ASN A 147 -9.06 -13.54 -14.16
CA ASN A 147 -7.75 -13.04 -13.74
C ASN A 147 -7.94 -12.12 -12.52
N PRO A 148 -7.23 -12.36 -11.39
CA PRO A 148 -7.28 -11.51 -10.21
C PRO A 148 -7.07 -10.02 -10.49
N LYS A 149 -6.29 -9.68 -11.53
CA LYS A 149 -6.02 -8.31 -11.96
C LYS A 149 -7.21 -7.62 -12.64
N LYS A 150 -8.30 -8.36 -12.90
CA LYS A 150 -9.51 -7.92 -13.61
C LYS A 150 -10.78 -8.23 -12.83
N ALA A 151 -10.65 -8.56 -11.55
CA ALA A 151 -11.77 -8.99 -10.71
C ALA A 151 -12.80 -7.87 -10.46
N ASP A 152 -12.39 -6.62 -10.62
CA ASP A 152 -13.19 -5.41 -10.47
C ASP A 152 -13.77 -4.87 -11.78
N GLU A 153 -13.23 -5.26 -12.95
CA GLU A 153 -13.66 -4.73 -14.27
C GLU A 153 -15.18 -4.73 -14.46
N GLY A 154 -15.88 -5.78 -14.00
CA GLY A 154 -17.33 -5.86 -14.12
C GLY A 154 -18.07 -4.84 -13.25
N ILE A 155 -17.58 -4.63 -12.04
CA ILE A 155 -18.14 -3.66 -11.08
C ILE A 155 -17.82 -2.23 -11.53
N GLU A 156 -16.61 -1.99 -12.02
CA GLU A 156 -16.24 -0.68 -12.57
C GLU A 156 -17.07 -0.33 -13.80
N LYS A 157 -17.41 -1.31 -14.65
CA LYS A 157 -18.22 -1.07 -15.85
C LYS A 157 -19.65 -0.61 -15.55
N ILE A 158 -20.27 -1.13 -14.49
CA ILE A 158 -21.63 -0.70 -14.11
C ILE A 158 -21.62 0.72 -13.52
N VAL A 159 -20.60 1.05 -12.72
CA VAL A 159 -20.49 2.34 -12.04
C VAL A 159 -19.97 3.41 -13.00
N PHE A 160 -18.75 3.24 -13.49
CA PHE A 160 -18.06 4.27 -14.26
C PHE A 160 -18.44 4.27 -15.74
N GLY A 161 -18.63 3.09 -16.33
CA GLY A 161 -19.05 2.94 -17.72
C GLY A 161 -18.38 1.78 -18.45
N ARG A 162 -19.02 1.33 -19.53
CA ARG A 162 -18.69 0.06 -20.21
C ARG A 162 -17.27 -0.05 -20.76
N ASN A 163 -16.63 1.08 -21.09
CA ASN A 163 -15.27 1.18 -21.61
C ASN A 163 -14.73 2.61 -21.39
N PRO A 164 -13.45 2.90 -21.67
CA PRO A 164 -12.84 4.21 -21.42
C PRO A 164 -13.49 5.40 -22.12
N ASN A 165 -14.30 5.19 -23.17
CA ASN A 165 -15.07 6.29 -23.80
C ASN A 165 -16.31 6.66 -23.00
N TYR A 166 -16.90 5.69 -22.31
CA TYR A 166 -18.10 5.86 -21.49
C TYR A 166 -17.76 5.99 -20.00
N ASP A 167 -16.49 6.11 -19.62
CA ASP A 167 -16.09 6.24 -18.21
C ASP A 167 -16.33 7.68 -17.73
N ILE A 168 -17.21 7.85 -16.74
CA ILE A 168 -17.54 9.18 -16.19
C ILE A 168 -16.35 9.89 -15.55
N LEU A 169 -15.29 9.17 -15.12
CA LEU A 169 -14.06 9.79 -14.64
C LEU A 169 -13.28 10.55 -15.73
N ARG A 170 -13.73 10.53 -16.99
CA ARG A 170 -13.25 11.47 -18.02
C ARG A 170 -13.56 12.92 -17.66
N ALA A 171 -14.67 13.15 -16.96
CA ALA A 171 -15.03 14.48 -16.47
C ALA A 171 -14.18 14.93 -15.27
N LEU A 172 -13.33 14.06 -14.71
CA LEU A 172 -12.41 14.40 -13.62
C LEU A 172 -10.96 14.35 -14.12
N GLN A 173 -10.28 15.48 -14.15
CA GLN A 173 -8.88 15.57 -14.53
C GLN A 173 -8.06 16.02 -13.33
N VAL A 174 -7.04 15.25 -12.98
CA VAL A 174 -6.11 15.53 -11.88
C VAL A 174 -4.73 15.60 -12.51
N SER A 175 -4.09 16.76 -12.44
CA SER A 175 -2.72 16.91 -12.91
C SER A 175 -1.73 16.28 -11.95
N ASP A 176 -0.50 16.11 -12.40
CA ASP A 176 0.63 15.96 -11.50
C ASP A 176 0.78 17.21 -10.63
N SER A 177 1.41 17.06 -9.45
CA SER A 177 1.79 18.21 -8.65
C SER A 177 2.90 18.99 -9.34
N LYS A 178 3.09 20.23 -8.89
CA LYS A 178 4.33 20.97 -9.15
C LYS A 178 5.51 20.17 -8.64
N ILE A 179 6.59 20.31 -9.39
CA ILE A 179 7.89 19.73 -9.06
C ILE A 179 8.54 20.58 -7.96
N THR A 180 9.13 19.93 -6.96
CA THR A 180 9.86 20.57 -5.86
C THR A 180 11.17 19.85 -5.57
N ALA A 181 12.04 20.47 -4.76
CA ALA A 181 13.29 19.84 -4.32
C ALA A 181 13.02 18.67 -3.37
N THR A 182 14.00 17.78 -3.19
CA THR A 182 13.89 16.59 -2.33
C THR A 182 14.01 16.90 -0.83
N ASN A 183 14.05 18.16 -0.42
CA ASN A 183 14.16 18.56 0.99
C ASN A 183 12.98 18.05 1.85
N ASP A 184 11.84 17.84 1.22
CA ASP A 184 10.63 17.27 1.80
C ASP A 184 10.63 15.73 1.86
N LEU A 185 11.67 15.07 1.36
CA LEU A 185 11.86 13.63 1.48
C LEU A 185 12.74 13.28 2.68
N GLU A 186 12.43 12.16 3.31
CA GLU A 186 13.24 11.50 4.33
C GLU A 186 13.33 10.00 4.07
N LEU A 187 14.27 9.35 4.75
CA LEU A 187 14.30 7.90 4.82
C LEU A 187 13.48 7.41 6.03
N SER A 188 12.41 6.67 5.77
CA SER A 188 11.57 6.08 6.82
C SER A 188 11.73 4.56 6.88
N LYS A 189 11.67 4.00 8.10
CA LYS A 189 11.58 2.54 8.34
C LYS A 189 10.12 2.13 8.38
N VAL A 190 9.76 1.10 7.62
CA VAL A 190 8.43 0.48 7.66
C VAL A 190 8.53 -0.98 8.03
N VAL A 191 7.59 -1.43 8.86
CA VAL A 191 7.40 -2.86 9.18
C VAL A 191 5.97 -3.26 8.83
N MET A 192 5.83 -4.47 8.27
CA MET A 192 4.53 -5.02 7.93
C MET A 192 3.90 -5.75 9.13
N LEU A 193 2.78 -5.22 9.61
CA LEU A 193 1.89 -5.89 10.55
C LEU A 193 0.92 -6.78 9.78
N SER A 194 0.62 -7.96 10.28
CA SER A 194 -0.36 -8.88 9.74
C SER A 194 -1.30 -9.35 10.84
N ASP A 195 -2.59 -9.38 10.53
CA ASP A 195 -3.58 -10.06 11.36
C ASP A 195 -3.26 -11.57 11.47
N THR A 196 -3.51 -12.13 12.64
CA THR A 196 -3.34 -13.55 12.97
C THR A 196 -4.61 -14.07 13.65
N ARG A 197 -4.66 -15.36 13.98
CA ARG A 197 -5.84 -15.94 14.63
C ARG A 197 -6.08 -15.41 16.05
N GLU A 198 -5.00 -15.12 16.77
CA GLU A 198 -5.00 -14.85 18.21
C GLU A 198 -4.58 -13.40 18.51
N GLY A 199 -4.44 -12.57 17.49
CA GLY A 199 -3.92 -11.21 17.61
C GLY A 199 -3.31 -10.74 16.29
N TYR A 200 -2.16 -10.09 16.38
CA TYR A 200 -1.37 -9.71 15.21
C TYR A 200 0.06 -10.22 15.36
N GLY A 201 0.82 -10.10 14.28
CA GLY A 201 2.27 -10.16 14.36
C GLY A 201 2.94 -9.51 13.17
N TRP A 202 4.24 -9.38 13.26
CA TRP A 202 5.10 -8.65 12.37
C TRP A 202 5.72 -9.59 11.35
N LYS A 203 5.80 -9.15 10.09
CA LYS A 203 6.33 -10.00 9.03
C LYS A 203 7.85 -10.00 9.04
N THR A 204 8.40 -11.20 9.03
CA THR A 204 9.82 -11.47 8.76
C THR A 204 9.93 -12.19 7.42
N PHE A 205 10.83 -11.74 6.55
CA PHE A 205 11.10 -12.35 5.26
C PHE A 205 12.42 -13.14 5.31
N ARG A 206 12.39 -14.39 4.82
CA ARG A 206 13.60 -15.18 4.54
C ARG A 206 13.47 -15.76 3.14
N GLY A 207 14.20 -15.17 2.20
CA GLY A 207 14.03 -15.43 0.77
C GLY A 207 12.59 -15.22 0.33
N LYS A 208 12.01 -16.20 -0.38
CA LYS A 208 10.62 -16.13 -0.89
C LYS A 208 9.53 -16.41 0.17
N ARG A 209 9.90 -16.70 1.42
CA ARG A 209 8.98 -17.05 2.50
C ARG A 209 8.80 -15.89 3.47
N SER A 210 7.58 -15.75 3.99
CA SER A 210 7.24 -14.80 5.05
C SER A 210 6.74 -15.55 6.29
N PHE A 211 7.20 -15.12 7.45
CA PHE A 211 6.83 -15.63 8.77
C PHE A 211 6.20 -14.52 9.60
N ILE A 212 5.51 -14.92 10.67
CA ILE A 212 4.98 -13.99 11.66
C ILE A 212 5.86 -14.06 12.91
N ASN A 213 6.27 -12.91 13.41
CA ASN A 213 6.93 -12.73 14.69
C ASN A 213 6.07 -11.87 15.61
N HIS A 214 5.98 -12.19 16.89
CA HIS A 214 5.21 -11.37 17.84
C HIS A 214 6.05 -10.25 18.45
N ASP A 215 7.37 -10.32 18.29
CA ASP A 215 8.31 -9.27 18.59
C ASP A 215 8.70 -8.53 17.30
N TYR A 216 8.50 -7.20 17.28
CA TYR A 216 8.81 -6.38 16.12
C TYR A 216 10.30 -6.17 15.92
N ASP A 217 11.15 -6.34 16.95
CA ASP A 217 12.60 -6.21 16.81
C ASP A 217 13.18 -7.29 15.89
N ASN A 218 12.45 -8.39 15.73
CA ASN A 218 12.78 -9.50 14.85
C ASN A 218 12.04 -9.44 13.49
N ALA A 219 11.30 -8.37 13.22
CA ALA A 219 10.62 -8.17 11.95
C ALA A 219 11.60 -7.68 10.88
N THR A 220 11.32 -7.96 9.61
CA THR A 220 12.17 -7.47 8.53
C THR A 220 11.82 -6.02 8.22
N PRO A 221 12.77 -5.08 8.38
CA PRO A 221 12.53 -3.68 8.02
C PRO A 221 12.43 -3.54 6.50
N ILE A 222 11.67 -2.53 6.08
CA ILE A 222 11.67 -2.04 4.71
C ILE A 222 11.95 -0.55 4.78
N PHE A 223 13.03 -0.12 4.16
CA PHE A 223 13.37 1.29 4.08
C PHE A 223 12.80 1.89 2.81
N ILE A 224 12.23 3.08 2.94
CA ILE A 224 11.58 3.78 1.85
C ILE A 224 11.97 5.24 1.89
N GLU A 225 12.11 5.86 0.73
CA GLU A 225 12.04 7.31 0.63
C GLU A 225 10.57 7.73 0.77
N ALA A 226 10.28 8.65 1.67
CA ALA A 226 8.92 9.13 1.90
C ALA A 226 8.87 10.65 2.05
N LEU A 227 7.77 11.24 1.60
CA LEU A 227 7.41 12.62 1.92
C LEU A 227 7.20 12.76 3.42
N LYS A 228 7.81 13.79 4.00
CA LYS A 228 7.68 14.14 5.42
C LYS A 228 6.25 14.61 5.74
N PRO A 229 5.75 14.34 6.95
CA PRO A 229 4.55 15.00 7.44
C PRO A 229 4.69 16.53 7.37
N ARG A 230 3.58 17.21 7.08
CA ARG A 230 3.43 18.66 6.87
C ARG A 230 4.06 19.23 5.60
N SER A 231 4.73 18.42 4.77
CA SER A 231 5.12 18.85 3.44
C SER A 231 3.89 19.21 2.61
N THR A 232 3.99 20.28 1.82
CA THR A 232 2.89 20.75 0.98
C THR A 232 3.25 20.72 -0.50
N LEU A 233 2.28 20.31 -1.32
CA LEU A 233 2.42 20.29 -2.79
C LEU A 233 1.16 20.85 -3.42
N THR A 234 1.29 21.46 -4.60
CA THR A 234 0.14 22.05 -5.32
C THR A 234 0.01 21.48 -6.72
N GLY A 235 -1.21 21.44 -7.25
CA GLY A 235 -1.48 21.03 -8.62
C GLY A 235 -2.84 21.54 -9.08
N THR A 236 -3.43 20.90 -10.08
CA THR A 236 -4.72 21.28 -10.64
C THR A 236 -5.69 20.12 -10.70
N LEU A 237 -6.94 20.39 -10.32
CA LEU A 237 -8.08 19.50 -10.45
C LEU A 237 -9.13 20.22 -11.29
N LYS A 238 -9.60 19.56 -12.35
CA LYS A 238 -10.64 20.08 -13.24
C LYS A 238 -11.80 19.10 -13.27
N ILE A 239 -12.99 19.62 -12.99
CA ILE A 239 -14.25 18.95 -13.31
C ILE A 239 -14.74 19.54 -14.64
N ASP A 240 -14.94 18.67 -15.62
CA ASP A 240 -15.42 19.05 -16.94
C ASP A 240 -16.96 19.16 -16.92
N ASN A 241 -17.43 20.32 -16.47
CA ASN A 241 -18.88 20.59 -16.38
C ASN A 241 -19.58 20.55 -17.72
N TRP A 242 -18.87 20.80 -18.84
CA TRP A 242 -19.45 20.68 -20.18
C TRP A 242 -19.76 19.22 -20.53
N LEU A 243 -18.91 18.27 -20.13
CA LEU A 243 -19.21 16.84 -20.26
C LEU A 243 -20.33 16.35 -19.33
N LEU A 244 -20.62 17.07 -18.25
CA LEU A 244 -21.62 16.66 -17.26
C LEU A 244 -22.99 17.34 -17.42
N ARG A 245 -23.02 18.57 -17.94
CA ARG A 245 -24.18 19.47 -17.97
C ARG A 245 -24.16 20.45 -19.15
N GLY A 246 -25.28 21.14 -19.36
CA GLY A 246 -25.37 22.31 -20.24
C GLY A 246 -25.31 21.96 -21.72
N GLU A 247 -24.52 22.71 -22.49
CA GLU A 247 -24.41 22.55 -23.95
C GLU A 247 -23.95 21.14 -24.38
N GLY A 248 -23.32 20.37 -23.47
CA GLY A 248 -22.91 18.99 -23.71
C GLY A 248 -23.96 17.94 -23.34
N GLU A 249 -25.21 18.30 -22.98
CA GLU A 249 -26.23 17.34 -22.50
C GLU A 249 -26.49 16.19 -23.47
N LYS A 250 -26.53 16.44 -24.78
CA LYS A 250 -26.65 15.39 -25.80
C LYS A 250 -25.49 14.39 -25.76
N ILE A 251 -24.28 14.90 -25.53
CA ILE A 251 -23.07 14.07 -25.40
C ILE A 251 -23.10 13.32 -24.06
N ALA A 252 -23.51 13.96 -22.97
CA ALA A 252 -23.66 13.31 -21.68
C ALA A 252 -24.69 12.16 -21.75
N GLU A 253 -25.76 12.33 -22.51
CA GLU A 253 -26.74 11.28 -22.81
C GLU A 253 -26.12 10.14 -23.64
N GLU A 254 -25.44 10.45 -24.74
CA GLU A 254 -24.74 9.47 -25.58
C GLU A 254 -23.69 8.67 -24.79
N LEU A 255 -22.98 9.32 -23.87
CA LEU A 255 -21.98 8.73 -22.98
C LEU A 255 -22.57 8.06 -21.74
N GLN A 256 -23.89 8.16 -21.52
CA GLN A 256 -24.61 7.57 -20.39
C GLN A 256 -24.18 8.12 -19.03
N PHE A 257 -23.90 9.42 -18.96
CA PHE A 257 -23.55 10.14 -17.73
C PHE A 257 -24.77 10.64 -16.95
N ASN A 258 -25.94 10.68 -17.57
CA ASN A 258 -27.18 11.11 -16.93
C ASN A 258 -27.49 10.27 -15.67
N GLY A 259 -27.72 10.94 -14.55
CA GLY A 259 -27.97 10.32 -13.24
C GLY A 259 -26.70 9.90 -12.50
N LYS A 260 -25.51 10.14 -13.06
CA LYS A 260 -24.21 9.79 -12.45
C LYS A 260 -23.38 11.02 -12.09
N GLN A 261 -23.83 12.24 -12.38
CA GLN A 261 -23.08 13.48 -12.17
C GLN A 261 -22.61 13.67 -10.73
N TYR A 262 -23.43 13.29 -9.75
CA TYR A 262 -23.12 13.33 -8.32
C TYR A 262 -21.83 12.57 -7.95
N LEU A 263 -21.43 11.56 -8.74
CA LEU A 263 -20.20 10.81 -8.52
C LEU A 263 -18.95 11.69 -8.69
N ILE A 264 -19.01 12.71 -9.56
CA ILE A 264 -17.90 13.61 -9.85
C ILE A 264 -18.05 14.94 -9.11
N GLU A 265 -19.25 15.50 -9.10
CA GLU A 265 -19.51 16.83 -8.53
C GLU A 265 -19.33 16.82 -7.01
N ASP A 266 -19.71 15.73 -6.35
CA ASP A 266 -19.60 15.58 -4.89
C ASP A 266 -18.27 14.93 -4.46
N VAL A 267 -17.19 15.11 -5.23
CA VAL A 267 -15.92 14.40 -5.01
C VAL A 267 -15.39 14.54 -3.58
N ALA A 268 -15.46 15.74 -3.00
CA ALA A 268 -15.00 16.00 -1.64
C ALA A 268 -15.87 15.27 -0.60
N ILE A 269 -17.19 15.29 -0.78
CA ILE A 269 -18.15 14.58 0.08
C ILE A 269 -17.90 13.07 0.01
N ASN A 270 -17.78 12.53 -1.21
CA ASN A 270 -17.52 11.11 -1.46
C ASN A 270 -16.22 10.65 -0.79
N CYS A 271 -15.15 11.46 -0.88
CA CYS A 271 -13.87 11.18 -0.23
C CYS A 271 -13.97 11.27 1.30
N LYS A 272 -14.65 12.27 1.85
CA LYS A 272 -14.85 12.42 3.31
C LYS A 272 -15.60 11.23 3.90
N GLU A 273 -16.69 10.80 3.27
CA GLU A 273 -17.45 9.65 3.73
C GLU A 273 -16.64 8.34 3.67
N PHE A 274 -15.90 8.13 2.58
CA PHE A 274 -15.03 6.97 2.45
C PHE A 274 -13.92 6.97 3.52
N ALA A 275 -13.26 8.11 3.73
CA ALA A 275 -12.25 8.27 4.76
C ALA A 275 -12.82 7.99 6.16
N LYS A 276 -14.04 8.45 6.46
CA LYS A 276 -14.74 8.19 7.72
C LYS A 276 -14.96 6.70 7.97
N ASP A 277 -15.47 5.98 6.96
CA ASP A 277 -15.69 4.53 7.01
C ASP A 277 -14.36 3.78 7.23
N PHE A 278 -13.33 4.17 6.47
CA PHE A 278 -12.01 3.57 6.53
C PHE A 278 -11.33 3.77 7.89
N ILE A 279 -11.25 5.02 8.37
CA ILE A 279 -10.64 5.37 9.66
C ILE A 279 -11.37 4.65 10.80
N THR A 280 -12.71 4.62 10.77
CA THR A 280 -13.50 3.89 11.77
C THR A 280 -13.16 2.39 11.79
N GLY A 281 -13.00 1.80 10.61
CA GLY A 281 -12.59 0.41 10.46
C GLY A 281 -11.17 0.12 10.99
N GLU A 282 -10.22 1.04 10.75
CA GLU A 282 -8.86 0.91 11.26
C GLU A 282 -8.79 1.10 12.79
N ILE A 283 -9.49 2.09 13.37
CA ILE A 283 -9.60 2.23 14.84
C ILE A 283 -10.12 0.93 15.45
N THR A 284 -11.23 0.41 14.94
CA THR A 284 -11.81 -0.86 15.40
C THR A 284 -10.81 -2.02 15.31
N PHE A 285 -10.06 -2.09 14.20
CA PHE A 285 -9.05 -3.12 14.00
C PHE A 285 -7.91 -3.01 15.03
N PHE A 286 -7.36 -1.82 15.23
CA PHE A 286 -6.21 -1.63 16.12
C PHE A 286 -6.61 -1.75 17.60
N GLU A 287 -7.77 -1.24 18.00
CA GLU A 287 -8.28 -1.36 19.37
C GLU A 287 -8.56 -2.81 19.75
N ARG A 288 -9.10 -3.61 18.83
CA ARG A 288 -9.35 -5.04 19.05
C ARG A 288 -8.09 -5.81 19.48
N TYR A 289 -6.92 -5.37 19.03
CA TYR A 289 -5.65 -6.05 19.24
C TYR A 289 -4.64 -5.23 20.05
N ASN A 290 -5.09 -4.19 20.74
CA ASN A 290 -4.19 -3.28 21.44
C ASN A 290 -3.54 -3.97 22.65
N SER A 291 -2.27 -4.38 22.50
CA SER A 291 -1.41 -4.85 23.58
C SER A 291 -0.51 -3.75 24.16
N GLY A 292 -0.82 -2.47 23.87
CA GLY A 292 -0.03 -1.30 24.27
C GLY A 292 0.96 -0.83 23.21
N ALA A 293 1.54 -1.73 22.42
CA ALA A 293 2.50 -1.38 21.38
C ALA A 293 1.90 -0.53 20.24
N LEU A 294 0.58 -0.62 20.00
CA LEU A 294 -0.10 0.07 18.91
C LEU A 294 -0.79 1.37 19.34
N ARG A 295 -0.56 1.82 20.59
CA ARG A 295 -1.23 2.99 21.18
C ARG A 295 -1.10 4.24 20.30
N ARG A 296 0.10 4.55 19.81
CA ARG A 296 0.35 5.75 18.99
C ARG A 296 -0.37 5.70 17.65
N VAL A 297 -0.44 4.52 17.03
CA VAL A 297 -1.21 4.33 15.79
C VAL A 297 -2.71 4.52 16.02
N ILE A 298 -3.24 4.04 17.17
CA ILE A 298 -4.65 4.26 17.54
C ILE A 298 -4.92 5.75 17.79
N GLU A 299 -4.04 6.41 18.55
CA GLU A 299 -4.12 7.84 18.83
C GLU A 299 -4.09 8.66 17.53
N PHE A 300 -3.17 8.33 16.61
CA PHE A 300 -3.11 8.95 15.28
C PHE A 300 -4.46 8.86 14.56
N TYR A 301 -5.09 7.68 14.49
CA TYR A 301 -6.38 7.54 13.81
C TYR A 301 -7.52 8.26 14.53
N LYS A 302 -7.47 8.36 15.86
CA LYS A 302 -8.44 9.12 16.64
C LYS A 302 -8.33 10.62 16.35
N THR A 303 -7.12 11.16 16.33
CA THR A 303 -6.85 12.55 15.92
C THR A 303 -7.26 12.78 14.48
N LEU A 304 -6.92 11.88 13.56
CA LEU A 304 -7.32 12.00 12.15
C LEU A 304 -8.84 11.99 11.96
N ARG A 305 -9.57 11.26 12.80
CA ARG A 305 -11.05 11.26 12.81
C ARG A 305 -11.61 12.59 13.31
N GLU A 306 -10.95 13.23 14.28
CA GLU A 306 -11.32 14.56 14.77
C GLU A 306 -11.08 15.60 13.68
N GLU A 307 -9.88 15.62 13.08
CA GLU A 307 -9.54 16.48 11.93
C GLU A 307 -10.53 16.31 10.77
N LEU A 308 -10.93 15.07 10.46
CA LEU A 308 -11.92 14.79 9.40
C LEU A 308 -13.26 15.50 9.64
N ASN A 309 -13.70 15.62 10.90
CA ASN A 309 -14.96 16.29 11.24
C ASN A 309 -14.86 17.83 11.15
N GLU A 310 -13.64 18.36 11.17
CA GLU A 310 -13.36 19.81 11.10
C GLU A 310 -13.07 20.30 9.67
N LEU A 311 -12.94 19.38 8.70
CA LEU A 311 -12.68 19.75 7.30
C LEU A 311 -13.82 20.57 6.69
N SER A 312 -13.43 21.59 5.93
CA SER A 312 -14.36 22.39 5.13
C SER A 312 -14.99 21.59 3.98
N GLU A 313 -15.92 22.20 3.24
CA GLU A 313 -16.59 21.55 2.11
C GLU A 313 -15.63 21.18 0.97
N SER A 314 -14.56 21.96 0.78
CA SER A 314 -13.57 21.77 -0.27
C SER A 314 -12.33 20.96 0.16
N GLU A 315 -12.33 20.46 1.40
CA GLU A 315 -11.26 19.64 1.97
C GLU A 315 -11.69 18.19 2.17
N PHE A 316 -10.76 17.27 1.95
CA PHE A 316 -10.96 15.85 2.21
C PHE A 316 -9.64 15.11 2.44
N LEU A 317 -9.73 13.94 3.06
CA LEU A 317 -8.59 13.05 3.29
C LEU A 317 -8.51 11.98 2.20
N LEU A 318 -7.28 11.63 1.83
CA LEU A 318 -6.98 10.51 0.94
C LEU A 318 -5.94 9.59 1.58
N HIS A 319 -6.21 8.28 1.55
CA HIS A 319 -5.22 7.26 1.89
C HIS A 319 -4.67 6.66 0.60
N THR A 320 -3.41 6.91 0.28
CA THR A 320 -2.88 6.66 -1.08
C THR A 320 -1.69 5.72 -1.13
N SER A 321 -1.42 5.24 -2.35
CA SER A 321 -0.14 4.64 -2.75
C SER A 321 0.29 3.46 -1.88
N TRP A 322 1.58 3.27 -1.62
CA TRP A 322 2.05 2.06 -0.94
C TRP A 322 1.47 1.92 0.49
N GLY A 323 1.02 3.01 1.12
CA GLY A 323 0.44 2.99 2.46
C GLY A 323 -0.97 2.41 2.55
N SER A 324 -1.80 2.60 1.52
CA SER A 324 -3.25 2.33 1.62
C SER A 324 -3.65 0.86 1.68
N GLY A 325 -2.78 -0.02 1.18
CA GLY A 325 -3.02 -1.46 1.22
C GLY A 325 -4.31 -1.87 0.49
N TRP A 326 -4.76 -3.11 0.71
CA TRP A 326 -5.91 -3.62 -0.03
C TRP A 326 -7.22 -2.89 0.31
N HIS A 327 -7.43 -2.53 1.58
CA HIS A 327 -8.66 -1.88 2.01
C HIS A 327 -8.78 -0.43 1.54
N GLY A 328 -7.66 0.29 1.39
CA GLY A 328 -7.67 1.67 0.90
C GLY A 328 -7.63 1.77 -0.63
N MET A 329 -7.23 0.69 -1.32
CA MET A 329 -7.21 0.60 -2.79
C MET A 329 -8.43 -0.10 -3.39
N THR A 330 -9.31 -0.69 -2.57
CA THR A 330 -10.42 -1.50 -3.07
C THR A 330 -11.67 -1.34 -2.23
N VAL A 331 -12.79 -1.75 -2.81
CA VAL A 331 -14.11 -1.81 -2.15
C VAL A 331 -14.41 -3.17 -1.51
N GLY A 332 -13.38 -4.01 -1.33
CA GLY A 332 -13.54 -5.40 -0.89
C GLY A 332 -14.22 -5.58 0.48
N ASN A 333 -14.19 -4.54 1.33
CA ASN A 333 -14.89 -4.53 2.62
C ASN A 333 -16.42 -4.55 2.52
N LEU A 334 -16.98 -4.16 1.37
CA LEU A 334 -18.43 -4.21 1.13
C LEU A 334 -18.93 -5.62 0.79
N PHE A 335 -18.01 -6.58 0.64
CA PHE A 335 -18.30 -7.95 0.25
C PHE A 335 -17.80 -8.96 1.29
N ASP A 336 -18.32 -10.18 1.20
CA ASP A 336 -17.76 -11.30 1.93
C ASP A 336 -16.38 -11.65 1.35
N VAL A 337 -15.33 -11.24 2.05
CA VAL A 337 -13.93 -11.46 1.68
C VAL A 337 -13.65 -12.94 1.41
N LYS A 338 -14.30 -13.87 2.14
CA LYS A 338 -14.12 -15.30 1.91
C LYS A 338 -14.63 -15.69 0.52
N LYS A 339 -15.81 -15.21 0.14
CA LYS A 339 -16.38 -15.47 -1.19
C LYS A 339 -15.53 -14.85 -2.29
N LEU A 340 -15.04 -13.62 -2.10
CA LEU A 340 -14.13 -12.99 -3.06
C LEU A 340 -12.89 -13.84 -3.33
N ARG A 341 -12.29 -14.41 -2.27
CA ARG A 341 -11.13 -15.30 -2.43
C ARG A 341 -11.47 -16.60 -3.15
N GLU A 342 -12.61 -17.18 -2.85
CA GLU A 342 -13.07 -18.42 -3.50
C GLU A 342 -13.35 -18.18 -4.99
N SER A 343 -14.01 -17.08 -5.34
CA SER A 343 -14.33 -16.72 -6.72
C SER A 343 -13.09 -16.39 -7.55
N PHE A 344 -12.14 -15.65 -6.99
CA PHE A 344 -11.01 -15.05 -7.74
C PHE A 344 -9.64 -15.67 -7.42
N ASP A 345 -9.59 -16.79 -6.69
CA ASP A 345 -8.34 -17.48 -6.32
C ASP A 345 -7.32 -16.56 -5.60
N LEU A 346 -7.82 -15.60 -4.79
CA LEU A 346 -6.97 -14.56 -4.19
C LEU A 346 -6.14 -15.08 -3.02
N GLY A 347 -4.85 -14.73 -3.02
CA GLY A 347 -3.88 -14.97 -1.95
C GLY A 347 -3.25 -16.38 -1.96
N LYS A 348 -1.98 -16.48 -1.56
CA LYS A 348 -1.25 -17.77 -1.47
C LYS A 348 -1.93 -18.72 -0.47
N ASN A 349 -2.09 -19.99 -0.84
CA ASN A 349 -2.70 -21.04 -0.01
C ASN A 349 -4.08 -20.68 0.54
N ILE A 350 -5.01 -20.48 -0.40
CA ILE A 350 -6.44 -20.19 -0.21
C ILE A 350 -7.07 -21.01 0.92
N LYS A 351 -6.67 -22.28 1.07
CA LYS A 351 -7.09 -23.17 2.15
C LYS A 351 -5.86 -23.64 2.93
N ARG A 352 -5.64 -23.09 4.12
CA ARG A 352 -4.76 -23.72 5.10
C ARG A 352 -5.58 -24.60 6.00
N SER A 353 -5.18 -25.85 6.15
CA SER A 353 -5.85 -26.82 6.98
C SER A 353 -5.07 -26.96 8.28
N PHE A 354 -5.72 -26.88 9.43
CA PHE A 354 -5.09 -27.06 10.73
C PHE A 354 -5.75 -28.22 11.48
N CYS A 355 -4.98 -28.99 12.22
CA CYS A 355 -5.53 -30.01 13.10
C CYS A 355 -6.30 -29.34 14.25
N LYS A 356 -7.59 -29.64 14.43
CA LYS A 356 -8.35 -29.09 15.57
C LYS A 356 -7.83 -29.56 16.93
N ARG A 357 -7.17 -30.72 16.99
CA ARG A 357 -6.63 -31.32 18.22
C ARG A 357 -5.37 -30.60 18.74
N CYS A 358 -4.41 -30.30 17.85
CA CYS A 358 -3.09 -29.79 18.25
C CYS A 358 -2.71 -28.47 17.59
N ASN A 359 -3.64 -27.90 16.82
CA ASN A 359 -3.49 -26.61 16.13
C ASN A 359 -2.34 -26.54 15.10
N THR A 360 -1.73 -27.67 14.73
CA THR A 360 -0.63 -27.71 13.75
C THR A 360 -1.16 -27.63 12.31
N GLU A 361 -0.46 -26.89 11.45
CA GLU A 361 -0.77 -26.82 10.01
C GLU A 361 -0.60 -28.20 9.37
N LEU A 362 -1.64 -28.65 8.66
CA LEU A 362 -1.67 -29.93 7.97
C LEU A 362 -0.98 -29.81 6.61
N LYS A 363 -0.16 -30.81 6.28
CA LYS A 363 0.47 -30.96 4.97
C LYS A 363 -0.45 -31.74 4.06
N LYS A 364 -0.49 -31.38 2.78
CA LYS A 364 -1.18 -32.22 1.77
C LYS A 364 -0.24 -33.34 1.35
N GLU A 365 -0.69 -34.57 1.47
CA GLU A 365 0.07 -35.76 1.09
C GLU A 365 -0.78 -36.71 0.23
N ARG A 366 -0.09 -37.50 -0.61
CA ARG A 366 -0.67 -38.55 -1.44
C ARG A 366 0.15 -39.84 -1.36
N PRO A 367 0.11 -40.57 -0.23
CA PRO A 367 0.87 -41.80 -0.07
C PRO A 367 0.36 -42.98 -0.92
N ASP A 368 -0.86 -42.91 -1.45
CA ASP A 368 -1.54 -44.00 -2.19
C ASP A 368 -2.42 -43.46 -3.34
N ASP A 369 -1.98 -42.37 -3.98
CA ASP A 369 -2.73 -41.58 -4.97
C ASP A 369 -4.05 -40.94 -4.48
N ARG A 370 -4.43 -41.13 -3.21
CA ARG A 370 -5.57 -40.43 -2.59
C ARG A 370 -5.09 -39.19 -1.84
N PHE A 371 -5.95 -38.16 -1.79
CA PHE A 371 -5.64 -36.91 -1.08
C PHE A 371 -5.89 -37.02 0.43
N TYR A 372 -4.84 -36.79 1.23
CA TYR A 372 -4.96 -36.64 2.68
C TYR A 372 -4.41 -35.30 3.14
N ASP A 373 -4.93 -34.84 4.27
CA ASP A 373 -4.27 -33.81 5.08
C ASP A 373 -3.55 -34.52 6.24
N TYR A 374 -2.21 -34.46 6.28
CA TYR A 374 -1.36 -35.07 7.29
C TYR A 374 -0.99 -34.06 8.37
N CYS A 375 -1.20 -34.43 9.64
CA CYS A 375 -0.77 -33.62 10.78
C CYS A 375 0.64 -34.05 11.21
N PRO A 376 1.68 -33.21 11.08
CA PRO A 376 3.04 -33.60 11.48
C PRO A 376 3.22 -33.75 12.99
N ASN A 377 2.45 -32.98 13.79
CA ASN A 377 2.51 -33.07 15.25
C ASN A 377 1.77 -34.32 15.79
N CYS A 378 0.52 -34.55 15.38
CA CYS A 378 -0.24 -35.75 15.75
C CYS A 378 0.11 -37.02 14.96
N ARG A 379 1.00 -36.92 13.95
CA ARG A 379 1.39 -38.00 13.03
C ARG A 379 0.21 -38.79 12.46
N ARG A 380 -0.84 -38.08 12.01
CA ARG A 380 -2.09 -38.69 11.54
C ARG A 380 -2.49 -38.16 10.16
N HIS A 381 -2.85 -39.07 9.25
CA HIS A 381 -3.54 -38.77 8.00
C HIS A 381 -5.04 -38.58 8.24
N ILE A 382 -5.59 -37.50 7.68
CA ILE A 382 -6.99 -37.13 7.81
C ILE A 382 -7.62 -37.16 6.41
N ARG A 383 -8.56 -38.10 6.21
CA ARG A 383 -9.33 -38.20 4.96
C ARG A 383 -10.38 -37.10 4.87
N ARG A 384 -10.58 -36.60 3.66
CA ARG A 384 -11.69 -35.69 3.32
C ARG A 384 -12.99 -36.47 3.19
N ASN A 385 -13.64 -36.75 4.32
CA ASN A 385 -14.98 -37.34 4.42
C ASN A 385 -15.93 -36.42 5.21
N GLU A 386 -17.15 -36.86 5.50
CA GLU A 386 -18.14 -36.08 6.27
C GLU A 386 -17.64 -35.62 7.65
N GLN A 387 -16.73 -36.38 8.27
CA GLN A 387 -16.13 -36.04 9.57
C GLN A 387 -14.95 -35.07 9.45
N TYR A 388 -14.49 -34.77 8.25
CA TYR A 388 -13.32 -33.92 8.00
C TYR A 388 -13.43 -32.56 8.69
N GLN A 389 -14.60 -31.92 8.64
CA GLN A 389 -14.82 -30.62 9.30
C GLN A 389 -14.79 -30.69 10.83
N LYS A 390 -14.97 -31.88 11.43
CA LYS A 390 -14.83 -32.10 12.88
C LYS A 390 -13.37 -32.21 13.32
N ILE A 391 -12.47 -32.64 12.42
CA ILE A 391 -11.06 -32.93 12.72
C ILE A 391 -10.13 -31.83 12.19
N VAL A 392 -10.51 -31.19 11.09
CA VAL A 392 -9.74 -30.14 10.41
C VAL A 392 -10.44 -28.80 10.57
N LYS A 393 -9.65 -27.79 10.95
CA LYS A 393 -10.03 -26.38 10.87
C LYS A 393 -9.43 -25.80 9.59
N MET A 394 -10.27 -25.51 8.60
CA MET A 394 -9.83 -24.74 7.45
C MET A 394 -9.78 -23.26 7.83
N ILE A 395 -8.62 -22.63 7.64
CA ILE A 395 -8.41 -21.21 7.84
C ILE A 395 -8.16 -20.59 6.46
N TRP A 396 -8.79 -19.44 6.28
CA TRP A 396 -8.67 -18.58 5.11
C TRP A 396 -7.99 -17.30 5.56
N PRO A 397 -6.69 -17.32 5.87
CA PRO A 397 -6.03 -16.11 6.35
C PRO A 397 -5.93 -15.16 5.16
N PHE A 398 -6.84 -14.19 5.07
CA PHE A 398 -6.56 -12.97 4.34
C PHE A 398 -5.82 -12.08 5.34
N PRO A 399 -4.47 -12.05 5.30
CA PRO A 399 -3.76 -11.17 6.20
C PRO A 399 -4.12 -9.75 5.78
N LYS A 400 -4.91 -9.08 6.62
CA LYS A 400 -5.08 -7.65 6.52
C LYS A 400 -3.75 -7.02 6.94
N THR A 401 -2.83 -6.87 5.98
CA THR A 401 -1.51 -6.33 6.26
C THR A 401 -1.56 -4.82 6.35
N ARG A 402 -0.99 -4.25 7.41
CA ARG A 402 -0.75 -2.81 7.50
C ARG A 402 0.74 -2.56 7.42
N ARG A 403 1.09 -1.42 6.83
CA ARG A 403 2.45 -0.92 6.77
C ARG A 403 2.52 0.22 7.76
N LEU A 404 3.31 0.03 8.80
CA LEU A 404 3.47 1.00 9.87
C LEU A 404 4.88 1.57 9.80
N VAL A 405 4.97 2.90 9.87
CA VAL A 405 6.23 3.62 10.02
C VAL A 405 6.72 3.43 11.45
N PHE A 406 8.02 3.18 11.60
CA PHE A 406 8.68 3.00 12.87
C PHE A 406 9.61 4.17 13.16
N GLU A 407 9.47 4.73 14.35
CA GLU A 407 10.36 5.73 14.91
C GLU A 407 10.80 5.31 16.31
N ASN A 408 12.08 5.54 16.64
CA ASN A 408 12.64 5.21 17.95
C ASN A 408 12.31 3.77 18.40
N GLY A 409 12.35 2.83 17.45
CA GLY A 409 12.05 1.41 17.67
C GLY A 409 10.57 1.10 17.97
N LYS A 410 9.62 1.99 17.70
CA LYS A 410 8.19 1.76 17.97
C LYS A 410 7.32 2.11 16.74
N PRO A 411 6.18 1.44 16.55
CA PRO A 411 5.23 1.83 15.51
C PRO A 411 4.61 3.19 15.86
N GLU A 412 4.77 4.14 14.95
CA GLU A 412 4.40 5.54 15.18
C GLU A 412 3.18 5.92 14.33
N TYR A 413 3.28 5.78 13.00
CA TYR A 413 2.26 6.22 12.04
C TYR A 413 1.80 5.10 11.10
N PRO A 414 0.53 5.09 10.67
CA PRO A 414 0.17 4.44 9.41
C PRO A 414 0.77 5.24 8.25
N LEU A 415 1.22 4.56 7.20
CA LEU A 415 1.77 5.22 6.01
C LEU A 415 0.65 5.74 5.08
N GLY A 416 0.86 6.89 4.43
CA GLY A 416 0.17 7.26 3.19
C GLY A 416 -1.04 8.20 3.28
N TRP A 417 -1.22 8.95 4.37
CA TRP A 417 -2.35 9.88 4.52
C TRP A 417 -2.02 11.28 4.01
N LEU A 418 -2.93 11.83 3.21
CA LEU A 418 -2.88 13.17 2.64
C LEU A 418 -4.18 13.90 2.97
N LYS A 419 -4.11 15.20 3.28
CA LYS A 419 -5.23 16.12 3.23
C LYS A 419 -5.15 16.89 1.92
N LEU A 420 -6.24 16.94 1.18
CA LEU A 420 -6.33 17.70 -0.07
C LEU A 420 -7.39 18.79 0.07
N ARG A 421 -7.02 20.00 -0.30
CA ARG A 421 -7.90 21.17 -0.40
C ARG A 421 -8.04 21.56 -1.87
N ILE A 422 -9.27 21.65 -2.36
CA ILE A 422 -9.57 22.18 -3.69
C ILE A 422 -9.92 23.66 -3.52
N GLY A 423 -9.23 24.54 -4.25
CA GLY A 423 -9.60 25.95 -4.32
C GLY A 423 -10.83 26.13 -5.20
N ASP A 424 -11.53 27.26 -5.02
CA ASP A 424 -12.72 27.60 -5.81
C ASP A 424 -12.48 27.63 -7.33
#